data_AF-A0A959UQX1-F1
#
_entry.id   AF-A0A959UQX1-F1
#
_cell.length_a   1.000
_cell.length_b   1.000
_cell.length_c   1.000
_cell.angle_alpha   90.00
_cell.angle_beta   90.00
_cell.angle_gamma   90.00
#
_symmetry.space_group_name_H-M   'P 1'
#
loop_
_entity.id
_entity.type
_entity.pdbx_description
1 polymer ?
#
loop_
_entity_poly.entity_id
_entity_poly.type
_entity_poly.pdbx_seq_one_letter_code
_entity_poly.pdbx_strand_id
1 'polypeptide(L)'
;MYLFRMELLVLSLLAGGTAMAQEGTGAEEGRHEIALLVAHTHVGAGIEQVGRGRWLVLPAWGLNYNHWLNERWAVGLHTDLINENFVVEEFDEEVLERERPIAPALMAT
;
A
#
# COMPACT_ATOMS: atom_id res chain seq x y z
N MET A 1 12.89 6.64 34.26
CA MET A 1 14.13 6.62 33.47
C MET A 1 14.33 5.27 32.76
N TYR A 2 13.29 4.80 32.04
CA TYR A 2 13.34 3.55 31.26
C TYR A 2 12.74 3.73 29.84
N LEU A 3 11.90 4.75 29.64
CA LEU A 3 11.33 5.08 28.32
C LEU A 3 12.40 5.46 27.27
N PHE A 4 13.43 6.22 27.67
CA PHE A 4 14.46 6.72 26.74
C PHE A 4 15.37 5.61 26.15
N ARG A 5 15.37 4.42 26.77
CA ARG A 5 16.21 3.28 26.36
C ARG A 5 15.55 2.39 25.31
N MET A 6 14.23 2.51 25.11
CA MET A 6 13.47 1.68 24.18
C MET A 6 13.53 2.24 22.74
N GLU A 7 13.58 3.56 22.58
CA GLU A 7 13.67 4.21 21.27
C GLU A 7 15.00 3.94 20.55
N LEU A 8 16.09 3.85 21.32
CA LEU A 8 17.43 3.59 20.76
C LEU A 8 17.55 2.18 20.17
N LEU A 9 16.75 1.22 20.64
CA LEU A 9 16.77 -0.17 20.19
C LEU A 9 15.99 -0.38 18.88
N VAL A 10 14.95 0.43 18.66
CA VAL A 10 14.19 0.46 17.39
C VAL A 10 15.04 1.08 16.28
N LEU A 11 15.85 2.11 16.59
CA LEU A 11 16.72 2.76 15.61
C LEU A 11 17.87 1.84 15.13
N SER A 12 18.37 0.94 15.99
CA SER A 12 19.44 0.00 15.61
C SER A 12 19.01 -1.11 14.63
N LEU A 13 17.71 -1.38 14.53
CA LEU A 13 17.16 -2.37 13.58
C LEU A 13 17.10 -1.84 12.14
N LEU A 14 17.21 -0.52 11.93
CA LEU A 14 17.20 0.10 10.60
C LEU A 14 18.59 0.11 9.90
N ALA A 15 19.67 -0.21 10.62
CA ALA A 15 21.04 -0.14 10.10
C ALA A 15 21.59 -1.49 9.56
N GLY A 16 20.79 -2.56 9.56
CA GLY A 16 21.25 -3.93 9.33
C GLY A 16 21.01 -4.52 7.92
N GLY A 17 20.57 -3.73 6.95
CA GLY A 17 20.29 -4.23 5.60
C GLY A 17 21.35 -3.79 4.60
N THR A 18 22.38 -4.60 4.36
CA THR A 18 23.15 -4.46 3.11
C THR A 18 22.22 -4.83 1.96
N ALA A 19 21.68 -3.83 1.27
CA ALA A 19 20.95 -4.00 0.03
C ALA A 19 21.92 -4.59 -1.01
N MET A 20 21.80 -5.90 -1.26
CA MET A 20 22.39 -6.52 -2.44
C MET A 20 21.55 -6.07 -3.63
N ALA A 21 22.02 -5.08 -4.38
CA ALA A 21 21.48 -4.79 -5.69
C ALA A 21 21.73 -6.03 -6.58
N GLN A 22 20.66 -6.67 -7.06
CA GLN A 22 20.79 -7.76 -8.03
C GLN A 22 21.22 -7.16 -9.38
N GLU A 23 22.50 -7.26 -9.72
CA GLU A 23 22.94 -7.13 -11.11
C GLU A 23 22.63 -8.45 -11.83
N GLY A 24 21.52 -8.48 -12.57
CA GLY A 24 21.15 -9.58 -13.46
C GLY A 24 21.51 -9.25 -14.90
N THR A 25 22.67 -9.72 -15.36
CA THR A 25 23.00 -9.76 -16.79
C THR A 25 22.35 -10.99 -17.43
N GLY A 26 21.03 -10.94 -17.65
CA GLY A 26 20.28 -12.00 -18.31
C GLY A 26 18.83 -11.61 -18.46
N ALA A 27 18.29 -11.82 -19.67
CA ALA A 27 16.95 -11.43 -20.14
C ALA A 27 15.90 -11.31 -19.02
N GLU A 28 15.25 -10.14 -18.94
CA GLU A 28 14.27 -9.80 -17.88
C GLU A 28 12.91 -10.50 -18.02
N GLU A 29 12.87 -11.65 -18.70
CA GLU A 29 11.69 -12.49 -18.85
C GLU A 29 11.59 -13.44 -17.65
N GLY A 30 10.42 -13.46 -17.02
CA GLY A 30 10.15 -14.29 -15.83
C GLY A 30 10.61 -13.68 -14.50
N ARG A 31 11.04 -12.40 -14.47
CA ARG A 31 11.43 -11.73 -13.20
C ARG A 31 10.22 -11.60 -12.27
N HIS A 32 10.46 -11.88 -10.99
CA HIS A 32 9.52 -11.63 -9.91
C HIS A 32 9.98 -10.46 -9.06
N GLU A 33 9.07 -9.56 -8.75
CA GLU A 33 9.34 -8.34 -7.99
C GLU A 33 8.31 -8.23 -6.87
N ILE A 34 8.78 -7.94 -5.65
CA ILE A 34 7.95 -7.69 -4.48
C ILE A 34 8.31 -6.32 -3.94
N ALA A 35 7.31 -5.47 -3.71
CA ALA A 35 7.49 -4.12 -3.21
C ALA A 35 6.60 -3.85 -1.99
N LEU A 36 7.17 -3.12 -1.03
CA LEU A 36 6.43 -2.50 0.07
C LEU A 36 6.31 -1.01 -0.23
N LEU A 37 5.09 -0.48 -0.14
CA LEU A 37 4.76 0.91 -0.44
C LEU A 37 4.18 1.59 0.79
N VAL A 38 4.52 2.86 1.00
CA VAL A 38 3.79 3.76 1.90
C VAL A 38 3.17 4.83 1.01
N ALA A 39 1.85 4.96 1.06
CA ALA A 39 1.08 5.80 0.14
C ALA A 39 -0.09 6.49 0.85
N HIS A 40 -0.80 7.32 0.08
CA HIS A 40 -2.09 7.86 0.48
C HIS A 40 -3.14 7.40 -0.53
N THR A 41 -4.20 6.76 -0.03
CA THR A 41 -5.36 6.37 -0.83
C THR A 41 -6.34 7.52 -0.90
N HIS A 42 -6.81 7.81 -2.11
CA HIS A 42 -7.79 8.87 -2.36
C HIS A 42 -9.18 8.24 -2.56
N VAL A 43 -10.13 8.59 -1.70
CA VAL A 43 -11.52 8.09 -1.76
C VAL A 43 -12.47 9.24 -2.07
N GLY A 44 -13.06 9.23 -3.27
CA GLY A 44 -13.90 10.34 -3.75
C GLY A 44 -15.33 10.38 -3.18
N ALA A 45 -15.83 9.26 -2.65
CA ALA A 45 -17.21 9.11 -2.17
C ALA A 45 -17.31 9.07 -0.63
N GLY A 46 -16.35 9.65 0.09
CA GLY A 46 -16.32 9.59 1.55
C GLY A 46 -17.33 10.53 2.21
N ILE A 47 -17.99 10.09 3.27
CA ILE A 47 -18.83 10.92 4.12
C ILE A 47 -18.05 11.26 5.40
N GLU A 48 -17.91 12.55 5.73
CA GLU A 48 -17.43 12.97 7.05
C GLU A 48 -18.53 12.76 8.11
N GLN A 49 -18.21 12.67 9.41
CA GLN A 49 -19.20 12.46 10.50
C GLN A 49 -20.42 13.43 10.52
N VAL A 50 -20.41 14.48 9.68
CA VAL A 50 -21.42 15.54 9.56
C VAL A 50 -22.19 15.48 8.22
N GLY A 51 -22.10 14.38 7.45
CA GLY A 51 -23.03 14.11 6.33
C GLY A 51 -22.82 14.94 5.05
N ARG A 52 -21.62 15.48 4.82
CA ARG A 52 -21.24 16.03 3.49
C ARG A 52 -20.25 15.10 2.82
N GLY A 53 -20.57 14.69 1.59
CA GLY A 53 -19.65 13.98 0.71
C GLY A 53 -18.39 14.81 0.46
N ARG A 54 -17.23 14.27 0.82
CA ARG A 54 -15.92 14.90 0.60
C ARG A 54 -14.89 13.89 0.11
N TRP A 55 -13.88 14.42 -0.55
CA TRP A 55 -12.67 13.67 -0.88
C TRP A 55 -11.87 13.31 0.38
N LEU A 56 -11.64 12.02 0.63
CA LEU A 56 -10.79 11.55 1.72
C LEU A 56 -9.41 11.19 1.19
N VAL A 57 -8.38 11.50 1.97
CA VAL A 57 -6.99 11.12 1.73
C VAL A 57 -6.52 10.37 2.96
N LEU A 58 -6.34 9.06 2.82
CA LEU A 58 -6.10 8.14 3.94
C LEU A 58 -4.71 7.51 3.80
N PRO A 59 -3.90 7.41 4.86
CA PRO A 59 -2.63 6.71 4.80
C PRO A 59 -2.85 5.21 4.53
N ALA A 60 -2.00 4.63 3.68
CA ALA A 60 -2.08 3.24 3.29
C ALA A 60 -0.68 2.59 3.16
N TRP A 61 -0.64 1.28 3.39
CA TRP A 61 0.53 0.44 3.17
C TRP A 61 0.24 -0.50 2.00
N GLY A 62 1.10 -0.51 0.99
CA GLY A 62 0.97 -1.40 -0.16
C GLY A 62 1.91 -2.60 -0.06
N LEU A 63 1.42 -3.78 -0.40
CA LEU A 63 2.23 -4.95 -0.73
C LEU A 63 1.93 -5.36 -2.17
N ASN A 64 2.91 -5.16 -3.04
CA ASN A 64 2.76 -5.35 -4.47
C ASN A 64 3.66 -6.47 -4.95
N TYR A 65 3.15 -7.26 -5.87
CA TYR A 65 3.88 -8.29 -6.58
C TYR A 65 3.76 -8.05 -8.08
N ASN A 66 4.86 -8.03 -8.81
CA ASN A 66 4.89 -7.97 -10.26
C ASN A 66 5.63 -9.19 -10.84
N HIS A 67 5.06 -9.80 -11.87
CA HIS A 67 5.71 -10.81 -12.69
C HIS A 67 5.96 -10.23 -14.09
N TRP A 68 7.23 -10.07 -14.43
CA TRP A 68 7.67 -9.56 -15.72
C TRP A 68 7.62 -10.68 -16.75
N LEU A 69 6.77 -10.50 -17.76
CA LEU A 69 6.64 -11.43 -18.89
C LEU A 69 7.76 -11.22 -19.92
N ASN A 70 8.37 -10.04 -19.94
CA ASN A 70 9.55 -9.67 -20.73
C ASN A 70 10.03 -8.29 -20.24
N GLU A 71 11.06 -7.72 -20.87
CA GLU A 71 11.63 -6.39 -20.55
C GLU A 71 10.63 -5.21 -20.63
N ARG A 72 9.46 -5.40 -21.26
CA ARG A 72 8.49 -4.32 -21.50
C ARG A 72 7.18 -4.50 -20.76
N TRP A 73 6.81 -5.74 -20.43
CA TRP A 73 5.48 -6.06 -19.92
C TRP A 73 5.55 -6.84 -18.62
N ALA A 74 4.74 -6.42 -17.65
CA ALA A 74 4.54 -7.11 -16.39
C ALA A 74 3.06 -7.19 -16.03
N VAL A 75 2.69 -8.26 -15.33
CA VAL A 75 1.38 -8.40 -14.69
C VAL A 75 1.60 -8.41 -13.18
N GLY A 76 0.81 -7.65 -12.45
CA GLY A 76 0.98 -7.47 -11.02
C GLY A 76 -0.31 -7.63 -10.22
N LEU A 77 -0.14 -7.97 -8.95
CA LEU A 77 -1.15 -7.90 -7.92
C LEU A 77 -0.69 -6.85 -6.91
N HIS A 78 -1.43 -5.74 -6.84
CA HIS A 78 -1.13 -4.63 -5.94
C HIS A 78 -2.18 -4.66 -4.83
N THR A 79 -1.76 -4.59 -3.57
CA THR A 79 -2.68 -4.67 -2.45
C THR A 79 -2.43 -3.53 -1.49
N ASP A 80 -3.41 -2.64 -1.36
CA ASP A 80 -3.36 -1.55 -0.40
C ASP A 80 -4.10 -1.92 0.88
N LEU A 81 -3.43 -1.76 2.02
CA LEU A 81 -3.99 -1.84 3.36
C LEU A 81 -4.22 -0.42 3.87
N ILE A 82 -5.50 -0.05 4.02
CA ILE A 82 -5.88 1.27 4.54
C ILE A 82 -5.98 1.14 6.06
N ASN A 83 -5.19 1.92 6.80
CA ASN A 83 -5.09 1.78 8.26
C ASN A 83 -6.20 2.50 9.04
N GLU A 84 -7.17 3.09 8.35
CA GLU A 84 -8.24 3.91 8.93
C GLU A 84 -9.62 3.39 8.56
N ASN A 85 -10.59 3.71 9.42
CA ASN A 85 -12.00 3.45 9.16
C ASN A 85 -12.60 4.66 8.45
N PHE A 86 -13.44 4.42 7.44
CA PHE A 86 -14.10 5.50 6.71
C PHE A 86 -15.47 5.06 6.21
N VAL A 87 -16.34 6.04 6.03
CA VAL A 87 -17.70 5.85 5.56
C VAL A 87 -17.80 6.33 4.12
N VAL A 88 -18.50 5.59 3.26
CA VAL A 88 -18.81 6.02 1.88
C VAL A 88 -20.31 6.00 1.60
N GLU A 89 -20.73 6.82 0.65
CA GLU A 89 -22.09 6.84 0.10
C GLU A 89 -22.15 5.96 -1.16
N GLU A 90 -23.12 5.05 -1.24
CA GLU A 90 -23.39 4.23 -2.43
C GLU A 90 -24.53 4.82 -3.29
N PHE A 91 -24.72 4.29 -4.50
CA PHE A 91 -25.65 4.79 -5.52
C PHE A 91 -27.14 4.77 -5.14
N ASP A 92 -27.51 4.31 -3.93
CA ASP A 92 -28.89 4.22 -3.42
C ASP A 92 -29.06 4.82 -2.01
N GLU A 93 -28.25 5.84 -1.67
CA GLU A 93 -28.22 6.49 -0.34
C GLU A 93 -27.82 5.55 0.83
N GLU A 94 -27.37 4.33 0.51
CA GLU A 94 -26.85 3.39 1.49
C GLU A 94 -25.46 3.85 1.96
N VAL A 95 -25.33 3.95 3.29
CA VAL A 95 -24.11 4.39 3.95
C VAL A 95 -23.31 3.16 4.34
N LEU A 96 -22.14 2.99 3.71
CA LEU A 96 -21.26 1.85 3.96
C LEU A 96 -20.05 2.27 4.78
N GLU A 97 -19.93 1.74 6.00
CA GLU A 97 -18.73 1.86 6.82
C GLU A 97 -17.72 0.78 6.45
N ARG A 98 -16.48 1.20 6.19
CA ARG A 98 -15.34 0.30 5.93
C ARG A 98 -14.35 0.39 7.07
N GLU A 99 -14.10 -0.75 7.72
CA GLU A 99 -13.10 -0.88 8.77
C GLU A 99 -11.79 -1.43 8.20
N ARG A 100 -10.72 -0.63 8.24
CA ARG A 100 -9.36 -0.98 7.81
C ARG A 100 -9.30 -1.88 6.56
N PRO A 101 -9.90 -1.47 5.44
CA PRO A 101 -10.10 -2.36 4.31
C PRO A 101 -8.78 -2.74 3.62
N ILE A 102 -8.80 -3.91 3.00
CA ILE A 102 -7.77 -4.40 2.08
C ILE A 102 -8.30 -4.24 0.66
N ALA A 103 -7.55 -3.54 -0.19
CA ALA A 103 -7.92 -3.23 -1.56
C ALA A 103 -6.93 -3.85 -2.56
N PRO A 104 -7.18 -5.10 -3.01
CA PRO A 104 -6.37 -5.73 -4.06
C PRO A 104 -6.79 -5.24 -5.45
N ALA A 105 -5.81 -5.05 -6.33
CA ALA A 105 -5.98 -4.68 -7.73
C ALA A 105 -5.04 -5.49 -8.62
N LEU A 106 -5.55 -5.93 -9.77
CA LEU A 106 -4.71 -6.47 -10.83
C LEU A 106 -4.18 -5.32 -11.68
N MET A 107 -2.89 -5.35 -11.94
CA MET A 107 -2.17 -4.33 -12.72
C MET A 107 -1.50 -4.99 -13.92
N ALA A 108 -1.41 -4.25 -15.01
CA ALA A 108 -0.54 -4.59 -16.13
C ALA A 108 0.22 -3.33 -16.53
N THR A 109 1.54 -3.45 -16.63
CA THR A 109 2.48 -2.38 -17.00
C THR A 109 3.21 -2.78 -18.26
#